data_AF-A0A5A7URQ9-F1
#
_entry.id   AF-A0A5A7URQ9-F1
#
_cell.length_a   1.000
_cell.length_b   1.000
_cell.length_c   1.000
_cell.angle_alpha   90.00
_cell.angle_beta   90.00
_cell.angle_gamma   90.00
#
_symmetry.space_group_name_H-M   'P 1'
#
loop_
_entity.id
_entity.type
_entity.pdbx_description
1 polymer ?
#
loop_
_entity_poly.entity_id
_entity_poly.type
_entity_poly.pdbx_seq_one_letter_code
_entity_poly.pdbx_strand_id
1 'polypeptide(L)'
;MQASSTVIGNCLIDDFRFMSTDRSIPKEIVHKARTNLGVNISYQKVWRVKEHMVKILHGDTVESYALIPRFFDKLVEYNPGTCAALEMDDSDYLKFCFMAFGASIER
;
A
#
# COMPACT_ATOMS: atom_id res chain seq x y z
N MET A 1 -20.11 -4.43 24.42
CA MET A 1 -19.27 -5.27 23.55
C MET A 1 -18.60 -4.35 22.54
N GLN A 2 -17.27 -4.21 22.53
CA GLN A 2 -16.58 -3.26 21.63
C GLN A 2 -16.18 -3.98 20.33
N ALA A 3 -16.64 -3.52 19.18
CA ALA A 3 -16.31 -4.13 17.89
C ALA A 3 -14.79 -4.10 17.60
N SER A 4 -14.27 -5.17 17.02
CA SER A 4 -12.87 -5.30 16.60
C SER A 4 -12.59 -4.45 15.35
N SER A 5 -11.36 -3.96 15.21
CA SER A 5 -10.92 -3.20 14.02
C SER A 5 -11.06 -4.01 12.73
N THR A 6 -10.82 -5.32 12.78
CA THR A 6 -10.99 -6.24 11.65
C THR A 6 -12.44 -6.29 11.17
N VAL A 7 -13.39 -6.39 12.10
CA VAL A 7 -14.83 -6.45 11.77
C VAL A 7 -15.29 -5.14 11.15
N ILE A 8 -14.93 -4.01 11.78
CA ILE A 8 -15.27 -2.68 11.25
C ILE A 8 -14.65 -2.48 9.86
N GLY A 9 -13.38 -2.88 9.68
CA GLY A 9 -12.70 -2.76 8.39
C GLY A 9 -13.35 -3.60 7.30
N ASN A 10 -13.73 -4.84 7.59
CA ASN A 10 -14.45 -5.69 6.63
C ASN A 10 -15.82 -5.12 6.26
N CYS A 11 -16.56 -4.54 7.21
CA CYS A 11 -17.86 -3.92 6.93
C CYS A 11 -17.76 -2.65 6.08
N LEU A 12 -16.65 -1.92 6.20
CA LEU A 12 -16.44 -0.66 5.50
C LEU A 12 -15.55 -0.82 4.25
N ILE A 13 -15.12 -2.02 3.88
CA ILE A 13 -14.05 -2.14 2.87
C ILE A 13 -14.46 -1.62 1.48
N ASP A 14 -15.68 -1.93 1.04
CA ASP A 14 -16.21 -1.52 -0.27
C ASP A 14 -16.34 0.01 -0.36
N ASP A 15 -16.64 0.63 0.77
CA ASP A 15 -16.78 2.05 0.97
C ASP A 15 -15.47 2.84 0.74
N PHE A 16 -14.32 2.16 0.74
CA PHE A 16 -12.98 2.76 0.57
C PHE A 16 -12.18 2.13 -0.58
N ARG A 17 -12.78 1.21 -1.35
CA ARG A 17 -12.10 0.45 -2.42
C ARG A 17 -11.45 1.34 -3.49
N PHE A 18 -12.03 2.51 -3.74
CA PHE A 18 -11.55 3.48 -4.74
C PHE A 18 -11.00 4.77 -4.12
N MET A 19 -10.91 4.82 -2.79
CA MET A 19 -10.43 6.02 -2.10
C MET A 19 -8.91 6.06 -2.11
N SER A 20 -8.36 7.21 -2.50
CA SER A 20 -6.93 7.48 -2.41
C SER A 20 -6.48 7.45 -0.95
N THR A 21 -5.18 7.23 -0.70
CA THR A 21 -4.54 7.26 0.63
C THR A 21 -4.49 8.68 1.23
N ASP A 22 -5.57 9.46 1.10
CA ASP A 22 -5.69 10.82 1.58
C ASP A 22 -5.74 10.89 3.12
N ARG A 23 -5.32 12.03 3.66
CA ARG A 23 -5.36 12.37 5.09
C ARG A 23 -6.79 12.45 5.64
N SER A 24 -7.81 12.47 4.76
CA SER A 24 -9.23 12.47 5.11
C SER A 24 -9.76 11.09 5.56
N ILE A 25 -9.12 9.99 5.14
CA ILE A 25 -9.59 8.61 5.42
C ILE A 25 -9.93 8.37 6.90
N PRO A 26 -9.09 8.75 7.89
CA PRO A 26 -9.41 8.49 9.29
C PRO A 26 -10.73 9.14 9.73
N LYS A 27 -11.03 10.36 9.25
CA LYS A 27 -12.28 11.06 9.57
C LYS A 27 -13.48 10.35 8.96
N GLU A 28 -13.33 9.87 7.73
CA GLU A 28 -14.39 9.12 7.06
C GLU A 28 -14.64 7.77 7.71
N ILE A 29 -13.61 7.06 8.18
CA ILE A 29 -13.78 5.81 8.92
C ILE A 29 -14.58 6.07 10.20
N VAL A 30 -14.29 7.16 10.94
CA VAL A 30 -15.09 7.54 12.12
C VAL A 30 -16.53 7.86 11.74
N HIS A 31 -16.74 8.60 10.66
CA HIS A 31 -18.06 8.96 10.18
C HIS A 31 -18.86 7.71 9.79
N LYS A 32 -18.32 6.86 8.91
CA LYS A 32 -18.97 5.63 8.44
C LYS A 32 -19.16 4.60 9.55
N ALA A 33 -18.23 4.49 10.50
CA ALA A 33 -18.42 3.64 11.68
C ALA A 33 -19.61 4.11 12.54
N ARG A 34 -19.83 5.42 12.66
CA ARG A 34 -20.99 5.98 13.37
C ARG A 34 -22.28 5.84 12.57
N THR A 35 -22.28 6.17 11.29
CA THR A 35 -23.50 6.19 10.45
C THR A 35 -23.97 4.80 10.04
N ASN A 36 -23.03 3.92 9.66
CA ASN A 36 -23.37 2.62 9.08
C ASN A 36 -23.43 1.53 10.16
N LEU A 37 -22.59 1.63 11.18
CA LEU A 37 -22.46 0.59 12.22
C LEU A 37 -22.94 1.04 13.60
N GLY A 38 -23.28 2.32 13.80
CA GLY A 38 -23.73 2.85 15.09
C GLY A 38 -22.65 2.84 16.18
N VAL A 39 -21.37 2.69 15.83
CA VAL A 39 -20.27 2.57 16.79
C VAL A 39 -19.37 3.80 16.80
N ASN A 40 -18.93 4.19 18.00
CA ASN A 40 -17.87 5.17 18.16
C ASN A 40 -16.52 4.46 18.35
N ILE A 41 -15.49 4.92 17.64
CA ILE A 41 -14.18 4.29 17.63
C ILE A 41 -13.09 5.29 18.01
N SER A 42 -12.08 4.82 18.74
CA SER A 42 -10.92 5.62 19.12
C SER A 42 -9.99 5.83 17.93
N TYR A 43 -9.15 6.88 18.00
CA TYR A 43 -8.17 7.17 16.95
C TYR A 43 -7.24 5.98 16.65
N GLN A 44 -6.72 5.30 17.69
CA GLN A 44 -5.90 4.10 17.50
C GLN A 44 -6.64 2.98 16.77
N LYS A 45 -7.95 2.84 17.03
CA LYS A 45 -8.77 1.83 16.35
C LYS A 45 -9.02 2.21 14.89
N VAL A 46 -9.22 3.50 14.59
CA VAL A 46 -9.30 4.02 13.22
C VAL A 46 -8.04 3.67 12.43
N TRP A 47 -6.86 3.85 13.03
CA TRP A 47 -5.61 3.52 12.37
C TRP A 47 -5.50 2.03 12.05
N ARG A 48 -5.84 1.15 13.00
CA ARG A 48 -5.85 -0.30 12.77
C ARG A 48 -6.88 -0.73 11.73
N VAL A 49 -8.05 -0.09 11.69
CA VAL A 49 -9.07 -0.31 10.65
C VAL A 49 -8.48 0.04 9.27
N LYS A 50 -7.83 1.21 9.18
CA LYS A 50 -7.16 1.66 7.95
C LYS A 50 -6.07 0.67 7.51
N GLU A 51 -5.16 0.28 8.39
CA GLU A 51 -4.08 -0.68 8.09
C GLU A 51 -4.65 -2.02 7.60
N HIS A 52 -5.69 -2.52 8.28
CA HIS A 52 -6.37 -3.76 7.89
C HIS A 52 -7.00 -3.66 6.50
N MET A 53 -7.71 -2.57 6.22
CA MET A 53 -8.34 -2.33 4.91
C MET A 53 -7.30 -2.15 3.80
N VAL A 54 -6.21 -1.41 4.05
CA VAL A 54 -5.08 -1.26 3.11
C VAL A 54 -4.50 -2.63 2.77
N LYS A 55 -4.29 -3.48 3.78
CA LYS A 55 -3.76 -4.83 3.57
C LYS A 55 -4.68 -5.69 2.69
N ILE A 56 -5.99 -5.59 2.84
CA ILE A 56 -6.93 -6.35 1.99
C ILE A 56 -7.00 -5.77 0.57
N LEU A 57 -7.04 -4.44 0.43
CA LEU A 57 -7.22 -3.77 -0.86
C LEU A 57 -5.95 -3.79 -1.73
N HIS A 58 -4.78 -3.64 -1.12
CA HIS A 58 -3.50 -3.48 -1.82
C HIS A 58 -2.55 -4.66 -1.61
N GLY A 59 -2.95 -5.67 -0.82
CA GLY A 59 -2.09 -6.79 -0.47
C GLY A 59 -1.09 -6.44 0.63
N ASP A 60 -0.20 -7.38 0.91
CA ASP A 60 0.86 -7.17 1.88
C ASP A 60 1.99 -6.31 1.29
N THR A 61 2.50 -5.36 2.07
CA THR A 61 3.59 -4.50 1.62
C THR A 61 4.84 -5.33 1.31
N VAL A 62 5.17 -6.33 2.13
CA VAL A 62 6.35 -7.18 1.94
C VAL A 62 6.26 -7.92 0.60
N GLU A 63 5.10 -8.52 0.32
CA GLU A 63 4.86 -9.21 -0.95
C GLU A 63 4.92 -8.25 -2.14
N SER A 64 4.41 -7.03 -2.00
CA SER A 64 4.45 -6.01 -3.04
C SER A 64 5.88 -5.58 -3.37
N TYR A 65 6.72 -5.34 -2.35
CA TYR A 65 8.13 -4.97 -2.53
C TYR A 65 8.96 -6.13 -3.11
N ALA A 66 8.63 -7.38 -2.79
CA ALA A 66 9.28 -8.56 -3.37
C ALA A 66 9.12 -8.68 -4.90
N LEU A 67 8.15 -7.97 -5.50
CA LEU A 67 7.96 -7.94 -6.95
C LEU A 67 8.88 -6.94 -7.67
N ILE A 68 9.51 -6.01 -6.95
CA ILE A 68 10.32 -4.95 -7.54
C ILE A 68 11.49 -5.49 -8.38
N PRO A 69 12.29 -6.46 -7.92
CA PRO A 69 13.40 -6.98 -8.73
C PRO A 69 12.93 -7.51 -10.09
N ARG A 70 11.86 -8.32 -10.09
CA ARG A 70 11.24 -8.84 -11.33
C ARG A 70 10.71 -7.75 -12.25
N PHE A 71 10.15 -6.68 -11.68
CA PHE A 71 9.71 -5.53 -12.46
C PHE A 71 10.88 -4.87 -13.19
N PHE A 72 12.00 -4.66 -12.50
CA PHE A 72 13.20 -4.07 -13.09
C PHE A 72 13.85 -4.97 -14.15
N ASP A 73 13.88 -6.28 -13.91
CA ASP A 73 14.35 -7.26 -14.92
C ASP A 73 13.56 -7.11 -16.22
N LYS A 74 12.21 -7.04 -16.12
CA LYS A 74 11.35 -6.83 -17.27
C LYS A 74 11.50 -5.45 -17.89
N LEU A 75 11.71 -4.42 -17.08
CA LEU A 75 11.89 -3.07 -17.58
C LEU A 75 13.11 -2.97 -18.50
N VAL A 76 14.24 -3.54 -18.10
CA VAL A 76 15.48 -3.56 -18.88
C VAL A 76 15.32 -4.43 -20.13
N GLU A 77 14.62 -5.56 -20.03
CA GLU A 77 14.31 -6.45 -21.16
C GLU A 77 13.50 -5.73 -22.26
N TYR A 78 12.45 -4.98 -21.88
CA TYR A 78 11.57 -4.30 -22.83
C TYR A 78 12.07 -2.93 -23.30
N ASN A 79 13.00 -2.31 -22.58
CA ASN A 79 13.55 -1.00 -22.92
C ASN A 79 15.07 -1.07 -22.99
N PRO A 80 15.62 -1.65 -24.07
CA PRO A 80 17.07 -1.70 -24.28
C PRO A 80 17.71 -0.31 -24.10
N GLY A 81 18.83 -0.27 -23.38
CA GLY A 81 19.51 0.99 -23.00
C GLY A 81 19.10 1.54 -21.64
N THR A 82 18.03 1.02 -21.01
CA THR A 82 17.71 1.33 -19.61
C THR A 82 18.77 0.74 -18.68
N CYS A 83 19.33 1.59 -17.82
CA CYS A 83 20.20 1.18 -16.73
C CYS A 83 19.39 1.04 -15.45
N ALA A 84 19.52 -0.11 -14.78
CA ALA A 84 18.94 -0.36 -13.47
C ALA A 84 19.96 -1.03 -12.54
N ALA A 85 19.96 -0.64 -11.27
CA ALA A 85 20.75 -1.29 -10.23
C ALA A 85 19.91 -1.42 -8.96
N LEU A 86 19.96 -2.60 -8.34
CA LEU A 86 19.24 -2.94 -7.13
C LEU A 86 20.24 -3.39 -6.06
N GLU A 87 20.08 -2.89 -4.84
CA GLU A 87 20.82 -3.37 -3.66
C GLU A 87 19.82 -3.99 -2.69
N MET A 88 20.10 -5.24 -2.30
CA MET A 88 19.35 -5.96 -1.28
C MET A 88 20.13 -5.94 0.04
N ASP A 89 19.44 -5.99 1.18
CA ASP A 89 20.07 -6.17 2.49
C ASP A 89 20.35 -7.65 2.78
N ASP A 90 20.94 -7.94 3.96
CA ASP A 90 21.29 -9.30 4.39
C ASP A 90 20.07 -10.22 4.59
N SER A 91 18.85 -9.68 4.54
CA SER A 91 17.58 -10.40 4.68
C SER A 91 16.79 -10.47 3.36
N ASP A 92 17.45 -10.22 2.23
CA ASP A 92 16.85 -10.16 0.89
C ASP A 92 15.71 -9.14 0.75
N TYR A 93 15.75 -8.04 1.54
CA TYR A 93 14.86 -6.90 1.33
C TYR A 93 15.52 -5.82 0.49
N LEU A 94 14.72 -5.19 -0.38
CA LEU A 94 15.20 -4.10 -1.21
C LEU A 94 15.64 -2.92 -0.33
N LYS A 95 16.90 -2.53 -0.48
CA LYS A 95 17.50 -1.42 0.25
C LYS A 95 17.56 -0.16 -0.60
N PHE A 96 18.13 -0.27 -1.80
CA PHE A 96 18.23 0.84 -2.75
C PHE A 96 17.93 0.39 -4.18
N CYS A 97 17.37 1.30 -4.98
CA CYS A 97 17.26 1.12 -6.42
C CYS A 97 17.73 2.38 -7.15
N PHE A 98 18.41 2.20 -8.27
CA PHE A 98 18.72 3.23 -9.24
C PHE A 98 18.13 2.83 -10.60
N MET A 99 17.57 3.81 -11.31
CA MET A 99 17.03 3.63 -12.65
C MET A 99 17.33 4.86 -13.51
N ALA A 100 17.73 4.64 -14.75
CA ALA A 100 17.76 5.67 -15.77
C ALA A 100 17.43 5.06 -17.14
N PHE A 101 16.47 5.64 -17.86
CA PHE A 101 16.14 5.21 -19.22
C PHE A 101 17.27 5.57 -20.18
N GLY A 102 17.53 4.75 -21.19
CA GLY A 102 18.58 5.01 -22.19
C GLY A 102 18.44 6.38 -22.83
N ALA A 103 17.21 6.75 -23.20
CA ALA A 103 16.88 8.07 -23.77
C ALA A 103 17.18 9.26 -22.83
N SER A 104 17.39 9.03 -21.55
CA SER A 104 17.76 10.05 -20.55
C SER A 104 19.26 10.09 -20.24
N ILE A 105 20.03 9.13 -20.76
CA ILE A 105 21.48 9.01 -20.56
C ILE A 105 22.24 9.31 -21.85
N GLU A 106 21.62 9.05 -23.01
CA GLU A 106 22.18 9.37 -24.33
C GLU A 106 22.41 10.89 -24.47
N ARG A 107 23.57 11.24 -25.02
CA ARG A 107 24.01 12.61 -25.32
C ARG A 107 23.67 13.02 -26.75
#